data_AF-A0A8I1RKX1-F1
#
_entry.id   AF-A0A8I1RKX1-F1
#
_cell.length_a   1.000
_cell.length_b   1.000
_cell.length_c   1.000
_cell.angle_alpha   90.00
_cell.angle_beta   90.00
_cell.angle_gamma   90.00
#
_symmetry.space_group_name_H-M   'P 1'
#
loop_
_entity.id
_entity.type
_entity.pdbx_description
1 polymer ?
#
loop_
_entity_poly.entity_id
_entity_poly.type
_entity_poly.pdbx_seq_one_letter_code
_entity_poly.pdbx_strand_id
1 'polypeptide(L)' 'DILTEVEFPGIGKAPIGSTPVKLHGTPGTIRMRPPTLGEHTDEILQSLGYSAAEIAALKQSGAV' A
#
# COMPACT_ATOMS: atom_id res chain seq x y z
N ASP A 1 0.62 19.28 -13.43
CA ASP A 1 0.89 17.98 -14.01
C ASP A 1 -0.24 17.03 -13.66
N ILE A 2 -0.87 16.41 -14.66
CA ILE A 2 -2.06 15.55 -14.46
C ILE A 2 -1.65 14.13 -14.06
N LEU A 3 -0.44 13.72 -14.45
CA LEU A 3 0.16 12.44 -14.11
C LEU A 3 1.41 12.66 -13.25
N THR A 4 1.70 11.69 -12.39
CA THR A 4 2.91 11.62 -11.58
C THR A 4 3.53 10.23 -11.78
N GLU A 5 4.82 10.17 -12.11
CA GLU A 5 5.57 8.92 -12.21
C GLU A 5 5.89 8.40 -10.81
N VAL A 6 5.55 7.13 -10.55
CA VAL A 6 5.82 6.47 -9.27
C VAL A 6 6.50 5.13 -9.52
N GLU A 7 7.55 4.84 -8.75
CA GLU A 7 8.24 3.56 -8.81
C GLU A 7 7.34 2.44 -8.25
N PHE A 8 7.25 1.31 -8.94
CA PHE A 8 6.45 0.16 -8.55
C PHE A 8 7.22 -1.17 -8.72
N PRO A 9 7.16 -2.09 -7.72
CA PRO A 9 7.85 -3.37 -7.77
C PRO A 9 7.52 -4.19 -9.02
N GLY A 10 8.55 -4.65 -9.72
CA GLY A 10 8.43 -5.55 -10.86
C GLY A 10 8.12 -4.89 -12.21
N ILE A 11 7.71 -3.61 -12.25
CA ILE A 11 7.41 -2.90 -13.52
C ILE A 11 8.17 -1.58 -13.68
N GLY A 12 8.85 -1.09 -12.64
CA GLY A 12 9.58 0.18 -12.69
C GLY A 12 8.66 1.39 -12.48
N LYS A 13 8.90 2.48 -13.21
CA LYS A 13 8.05 3.69 -13.13
C LYS A 13 6.73 3.50 -13.88
N ALA A 14 5.64 3.86 -13.21
CA ALA A 14 4.30 3.88 -13.80
C ALA A 14 3.61 5.24 -13.53
N PRO A 15 2.90 5.81 -14.52
CA PRO A 15 2.16 7.04 -14.34
C PRO A 15 0.88 6.78 -13.53
N ILE A 16 0.64 7.60 -12.50
CA ILE A 16 -0.62 7.64 -11.77
C ILE A 16 -1.23 9.04 -11.78
N GLY A 17 -2.55 9.12 -11.63
CA GLY A 17 -3.25 10.40 -11.55
C GLY A 17 -2.80 11.23 -10.35
N SER A 18 -2.35 12.45 -10.61
CA SER A 18 -2.06 13.44 -9.58
C SER A 18 -3.34 13.87 -8.86
N THR A 19 -3.22 14.39 -7.63
CA THR A 19 -4.39 14.93 -6.92
C THR A 19 -5.02 16.08 -7.72
N PRO A 20 -6.29 15.97 -8.16
CA PRO A 20 -6.87 16.93 -9.10
C PRO A 20 -7.23 18.27 -8.45
N VAL A 21 -7.35 18.31 -7.12
CA VAL A 21 -7.71 19.50 -6.35
C VAL A 21 -6.49 20.03 -5.60
N LYS A 22 -6.19 21.31 -5.78
CA LYS A 22 -5.11 22.01 -5.06
C LYS A 22 -5.69 22.72 -3.84
N LEU A 23 -5.24 22.31 -2.66
CA LEU A 23 -5.59 22.94 -1.39
C LEU A 23 -4.40 23.77 -0.89
N HIS A 24 -4.69 24.93 -0.28
CA HIS A 24 -3.63 25.82 0.22
C HIS A 24 -3.05 25.35 1.57
N GLY A 25 -3.90 25.07 2.56
CA GLY A 25 -3.45 24.70 3.91
C GLY A 25 -3.08 23.22 4.07
N THR A 26 -3.67 22.34 3.27
CA THR A 26 -3.46 20.89 3.32
C THR A 26 -3.32 20.28 1.92
N PRO A 27 -2.24 20.59 1.18
CA PRO A 27 -2.05 20.06 -0.16
C PRO A 27 -2.16 18.53 -0.19
N GLY A 28 -2.99 18.00 -1.08
CA GLY A 28 -3.05 16.57 -1.33
C GLY A 28 -1.78 16.10 -2.05
N THR A 29 -1.20 14.99 -1.58
CA THR A 29 0.03 14.42 -2.13
C THR A 29 -0.09 12.92 -2.28
N ILE A 30 0.55 12.35 -3.29
CA ILE A 30 0.80 10.91 -3.36
C ILE A 30 1.87 10.58 -2.32
N ARG A 31 1.49 9.92 -1.22
CA ARG A 31 2.42 9.59 -0.12
C ARG A 31 3.18 8.29 -0.33
N MET A 32 2.59 7.37 -1.08
CA MET A 32 3.11 6.03 -1.30
C MET A 32 2.49 5.45 -2.57
N ARG A 33 3.23 4.53 -3.20
CA ARG A 33 2.74 3.76 -4.35
C ARG A 33 1.56 2.85 -3.94
N PRO A 34 0.78 2.35 -4.91
CA PRO A 34 -0.14 1.25 -4.66
C PRO A 34 0.60 0.03 -4.07
N PRO A 35 -0.02 -0.72 -3.14
CA PRO A 35 0.58 -1.93 -2.59
C PRO A 35 0.55 -3.08 -3.59
N THR A 36 1.47 -4.02 -3.43
CA THR A 36 1.38 -5.35 -4.04
C THR A 36 0.35 -6.21 -3.28
N LEU A 37 -0.03 -7.35 -3.87
CA LEU A 37 -0.96 -8.28 -3.24
C LEU A 37 -0.38 -8.75 -1.89
N GLY A 38 -1.11 -8.48 -0.80
CA GLY A 38 -0.75 -8.91 0.55
C GLY A 38 0.42 -8.16 1.20
N GLU A 39 0.90 -7.06 0.61
CA GLU A 39 2.11 -6.35 1.07
C GLU A 39 2.08 -5.96 2.56
N HIS A 40 0.92 -5.53 3.04
CA HIS A 40 0.74 -5.06 4.42
C HIS A 40 -0.01 -6.07 5.29
N THR A 41 -0.26 -7.30 4.81
CA THR A 41 -1.05 -8.30 5.54
C THR A 41 -0.51 -8.54 6.94
N ASP A 42 0.80 -8.79 7.07
CA ASP A 42 1.42 -9.10 8.36
C ASP A 42 1.42 -7.89 9.29
N GLU A 43 1.71 -6.69 8.75
CA GLU A 43 1.68 -5.44 9.50
C GLU A 43 0.29 -5.18 10.11
N ILE A 44 -0.77 -5.35 9.30
CA ILE A 44 -2.14 -5.13 9.76
C ILE A 44 -2.55 -6.20 10.78
N LEU A 45 -2.27 -7.48 10.54
CA LEU A 45 -2.61 -8.54 11.50
C LEU A 45 -1.86 -8.35 12.84
N GLN A 46 -0.58 -7.96 12.80
CA GLN A 46 0.16 -7.61 14.01
C GLN A 46 -0.45 -6.41 14.74
N SER A 47 -0.86 -5.37 14.01
CA SER A 47 -1.52 -4.20 14.60
C SER A 47 -2.84 -4.53 15.31
N LEU A 48 -3.50 -5.61 14.89
CA LEU A 48 -4.73 -6.14 15.49
C LEU A 48 -4.47 -7.11 16.65
N GLY A 49 -3.20 -7.41 16.97
CA GLY A 49 -2.81 -8.24 18.10
C GLY A 49 -2.56 -9.71 17.78
N TYR A 50 -2.55 -10.10 16.50
CA TYR A 50 -2.16 -11.47 16.12
C TYR A 50 -0.65 -11.67 16.31
N SER A 51 -0.28 -12.77 16.95
CA SER A 51 1.10 -13.22 17.05
C SER A 51 1.62 -13.73 15.71
N ALA A 52 2.94 -13.76 15.56
CA ALA A 52 3.58 -14.33 14.36
C ALA A 52 3.16 -15.80 14.10
N ALA A 53 2.90 -16.57 15.16
CA ALA A 53 2.45 -17.95 15.05
C ALA A 53 1.02 -18.06 14.50
N GLU A 54 0.10 -17.19 14.96
CA GLU A 54 -1.27 -17.16 14.45
C GLU A 54 -1.33 -16.69 13.00
N ILE A 55 -0.51 -15.69 12.63
CA ILE A 55 -0.41 -15.22 11.23
C ILE A 55 0.10 -16.35 10.32
N ALA A 56 1.12 -17.08 10.76
CA ALA A 56 1.64 -18.23 10.01
C ALA A 56 0.56 -19.32 9.82
N ALA A 57 -0.24 -19.60 10.86
CA ALA A 57 -1.34 -20.56 10.78
C ALA A 57 -2.43 -20.12 9.79
N LEU A 58 -2.80 -18.83 9.78
CA LEU A 58 -3.76 -18.27 8.82
C LEU A 58 -3.28 -18.44 7.37
N LYS A 59 -2.01 -18.09 7.10
CA LYS A 59 -1.39 -18.30 5.77
C LYS A 59 -1.36 -19.77 5.37
N GLN A 60 -1.00 -20.65 6.31
CA GLN A 60 -0.93 -22.09 6.03
C GLN A 60 -2.31 -22.70 5.75
N SER A 61 -3.37 -22.16 6.35
CA SER A 61 -4.75 -22.56 6.08
C SER A 61 -5.32 -22.01 4.77
N GLY A 62 -4.64 -21.04 4.13
CA GLY A 62 -5.13 -20.34 2.94
C GLY A 62 -6.27 -19.36 3.22
N ALA A 63 -6.53 -19.04 4.48
CA ALA A 63 -7.53 -18.04 4.87
C ALA A 63 -7.08 -16.60 4.56
N VAL A 64 -5.76 -16.40 4.44
CA VAL A 64 -5.09 -15.13 4.17
C VAL A 64 -3.93 -15.36 3.21
#